data_AF-A0A4Q4KRE4-F1
#
_entry.id   AF-A0A4Q4KRE4-F1
#
_cell.length_a   1.000
_cell.length_b   1.000
_cell.length_c   1.000
_cell.angle_alpha   90.00
_cell.angle_beta   90.00
_cell.angle_gamma   90.00
#
_symmetry.space_group_name_H-M   'P 1'
#
loop_
_entity.id
_entity.type
_entity.pdbx_description
1 polymer ?
#
loop_
_entity_poly.entity_id
_entity_poly.type
_entity_poly.pdbx_seq_one_letter_code
_entity_poly.pdbx_strand_id
1 'polypeptide(L)'
;MGFLFKKEYRLGLLLVLVFGLFLYYADQTSEQIITYFTNTMFQYEKPAYLKLVYLVLLIVTIAMLATLNRSEISTIEEKKDAFNSFVISSVSSFFPGWIVHLYFVVQTVENRASFMELEDQFWIYHCADLTFVAGFAFAGFMKLRPAIHK
;
A
#
# COMPACT_ATOMS: atom_id res chain seq x y z
N MET A 1 -23.22 -8.23 7.95
CA MET A 1 -22.17 -7.63 8.82
C MET A 1 -21.33 -8.66 9.59
N GLY A 2 -21.69 -9.95 9.70
CA GLY A 2 -20.91 -10.95 10.46
C GLY A 2 -19.60 -11.46 9.84
N PHE A 3 -19.09 -10.87 8.75
CA PHE A 3 -17.91 -11.39 8.02
C PHE A 3 -16.58 -10.72 8.39
N LEU A 4 -16.61 -9.44 8.82
CA LEU A 4 -15.41 -8.73 9.31
C LEU A 4 -14.89 -9.30 10.65
N PHE A 5 -15.66 -10.18 11.30
CA PHE A 5 -15.34 -10.78 12.59
C PHE A 5 -14.97 -12.26 12.51
N LYS A 6 -14.96 -12.83 11.28
CA LYS A 6 -14.56 -14.21 11.02
C LYS A 6 -13.10 -14.43 11.41
N LYS A 7 -12.84 -15.46 12.21
CA LYS A 7 -11.51 -15.74 12.80
C LYS A 7 -10.46 -15.97 11.72
N GLU A 8 -10.89 -16.51 10.59
CA GLU A 8 -10.11 -16.90 9.43
C GLU A 8 -9.42 -15.70 8.75
N TYR A 9 -10.05 -14.53 8.76
CA TYR A 9 -9.55 -13.34 8.07
C TYR A 9 -8.89 -12.32 9.00
N ARG A 10 -8.80 -12.59 10.31
CA ARG A 10 -8.33 -11.62 11.31
C ARG A 10 -6.92 -11.12 11.04
N LEU A 11 -6.03 -12.00 10.57
CA LEU A 11 -4.65 -11.62 10.29
C LEU A 11 -4.58 -10.60 9.14
N GLY A 12 -5.18 -10.92 7.99
CA GLY A 12 -5.24 -9.99 6.86
C GLY A 12 -5.96 -8.70 7.20
N LEU A 13 -7.06 -8.75 7.96
CA LEU A 13 -7.78 -7.55 8.40
C LEU A 13 -6.95 -6.68 9.37
N LEU A 14 -6.25 -7.30 10.33
CA LEU A 14 -5.34 -6.59 11.22
C LEU A 14 -4.23 -5.91 10.42
N LEU A 15 -3.66 -6.62 9.44
CA LEU A 15 -2.61 -6.06 8.59
C LEU A 15 -3.14 -4.90 7.73
N VAL A 16 -4.34 -4.99 7.17
CA VAL A 16 -5.00 -3.87 6.46
C VAL A 16 -5.19 -2.66 7.39
N LEU A 17 -5.61 -2.88 8.65
CA LEU A 17 -5.80 -1.79 9.61
C LEU A 17 -4.48 -1.11 10.00
N VAL A 18 -3.47 -1.89 10.37
CA VAL A 18 -2.15 -1.38 10.75
C VAL A 18 -1.51 -0.66 9.56
N PHE A 19 -1.59 -1.24 8.37
CA PHE A 19 -1.04 -0.64 7.18
C PHE A 19 -1.83 0.61 6.75
N GLY A 20 -3.16 0.61 6.88
CA GLY A 20 -3.98 1.80 6.63
C GLY A 20 -3.64 2.96 7.57
N LEU A 21 -3.37 2.68 8.84
CA LEU A 21 -2.90 3.67 9.80
C LEU A 21 -1.51 4.20 9.41
N PHE A 22 -0.60 3.30 9.00
CA PHE A 22 0.71 3.69 8.49
C PHE A 22 0.60 4.59 7.25
N LEU A 23 -0.24 4.24 6.28
CA LEU A 23 -0.46 5.03 5.06
C LEU A 23 -1.02 6.42 5.35
N TYR A 24 -1.86 6.57 6.38
CA TYR A 24 -2.35 7.88 6.82
C TYR A 24 -1.22 8.82 7.27
N TYR A 25 -0.20 8.25 7.91
CA TYR A 25 0.99 8.95 8.41
C TYR A 25 2.23 8.80 7.52
N ALA A 26 2.08 8.31 6.29
CA ALA A 26 3.22 8.03 5.40
C ALA A 26 4.00 9.30 5.03
N ASP A 27 3.31 10.43 4.79
CA ASP A 27 3.95 11.74 4.54
C ASP A 27 4.85 12.11 5.73
N GLN A 28 4.28 12.18 6.93
CA GLN A 28 4.99 12.56 8.17
C GLN A 28 6.15 11.62 8.49
N THR A 29 5.93 10.32 8.31
CA THR A 29 6.99 9.32 8.52
C THR A 29 8.13 9.56 7.55
N SER A 30 7.83 9.86 6.29
CA SER A 30 8.84 10.17 5.28
C SER A 30 9.57 11.47 5.61
N GLU A 31 8.87 12.51 6.04
CA GLU A 31 9.46 13.80 6.42
C GLU A 31 10.46 13.67 7.57
N GLN A 32 10.11 12.89 8.60
CA GLN A 32 10.98 12.60 9.73
C GLN A 32 12.24 11.84 9.30
N ILE A 33 12.07 10.84 8.42
CA ILE A 33 13.18 10.06 7.87
C ILE A 33 14.12 10.97 7.07
N ILE A 34 13.58 11.77 6.15
CA ILE A 34 14.37 12.68 5.31
C ILE A 34 15.09 13.73 6.16
N THR A 35 14.39 14.32 7.14
CA THR A 35 14.98 15.29 8.08
C THR A 35 16.16 14.68 8.84
N TYR A 36 16.00 13.43 9.30
CA TYR A 36 17.05 12.70 9.99
C TYR A 36 18.28 12.44 9.10
N PHE A 37 18.08 12.02 7.85
CA PHE A 37 19.20 11.73 6.94
C PHE A 37 19.89 12.99 6.42
N THR A 38 19.16 14.07 6.18
CA THR A 38 19.68 15.31 5.55
C THR A 38 20.13 16.35 6.58
N ASN A 39 19.91 16.12 7.88
CA ASN A 39 20.13 17.09 8.96
C ASN A 39 19.49 18.47 8.70
N THR A 40 18.40 18.50 7.93
CA THR A 40 17.70 19.72 7.51
C THR A 40 16.22 19.52 7.78
N MET A 41 15.54 20.53 8.34
CA MET A 41 14.09 20.46 8.54
C MET A 41 13.39 20.34 7.19
N PHE A 42 12.82 19.17 6.92
CA PHE A 42 12.15 18.87 5.67
C PHE A 42 10.64 18.72 5.89
N GLN A 43 9.86 19.35 5.01
CA GLN A 43 8.41 19.26 4.97
C GLN A 43 7.98 19.28 3.51
N TYR A 44 7.03 18.42 3.15
CA TYR A 44 6.48 18.47 1.80
C TYR A 44 5.54 19.67 1.62
N GLU A 45 5.67 20.37 0.49
CA GLU A 45 4.70 21.42 0.12
C GLU A 45 3.37 20.81 -0.38
N LYS A 46 3.46 19.69 -1.11
CA LYS A 46 2.32 18.89 -1.57
C LYS A 46 2.34 17.49 -0.97
N PRO A 47 1.19 16.81 -0.82
CA PRO A 47 1.20 15.41 -0.39
C PRO A 47 1.98 14.54 -1.37
N ALA A 48 2.94 13.76 -0.85
CA ALA A 48 3.70 12.79 -1.64
C ALA A 48 2.90 11.51 -1.94
N TYR A 49 1.84 11.28 -1.15
CA TYR A 49 1.03 10.06 -1.24
C TYR A 49 -0.43 10.35 -1.60
N LEU A 50 -0.97 9.56 -2.53
CA LEU A 50 -2.34 9.68 -3.03
C LEU A 50 -3.34 8.98 -2.10
N LYS A 51 -3.72 9.65 -1.00
CA LYS A 51 -4.65 9.11 0.02
C LYS A 51 -5.99 8.60 -0.54
N LEU A 52 -6.51 9.24 -1.59
CA LEU A 52 -7.74 8.80 -2.25
C LEU A 52 -7.58 7.41 -2.89
N VAL A 53 -6.42 7.11 -3.47
CA VAL A 53 -6.12 5.79 -4.06
C VAL A 53 -6.18 4.72 -2.97
N TYR A 54 -5.63 5.00 -1.79
CA TYR A 54 -5.67 4.04 -0.67
C TYR A 54 -7.10 3.73 -0.21
N LEU A 55 -7.97 4.75 -0.18
CA LEU A 55 -9.38 4.56 0.15
C LEU A 55 -10.09 3.70 -0.91
N VAL A 56 -9.80 3.92 -2.19
CA VAL A 56 -10.32 3.10 -3.28
C VAL A 56 -9.85 1.65 -3.14
N LEU A 57 -8.55 1.42 -2.90
CA LEU A 57 -7.99 0.08 -2.71
C LEU A 57 -8.58 -0.64 -1.50
N LEU A 58 -8.91 0.09 -0.43
CA LEU A 58 -9.62 -0.46 0.73
C LEU A 58 -11.02 -0.93 0.36
N ILE A 59 -11.80 -0.10 -0.37
CA ILE A 59 -13.14 -0.48 -0.83
C ILE A 59 -13.07 -1.72 -1.73
N VAL A 60 -12.11 -1.75 -2.67
CA VAL A 60 -11.90 -2.89 -3.56
C VAL A 60 -11.51 -4.15 -2.76
N THR A 61 -10.66 -4.02 -1.73
CA THR A 61 -10.32 -5.13 -0.84
C THR A 61 -11.54 -5.72 -0.14
N ILE A 62 -12.42 -4.84 0.39
CA ILE A 62 -13.66 -5.26 1.05
C ILE A 62 -14.58 -5.99 0.06
N ALA A 63 -14.72 -5.46 -1.16
CA ALA A 63 -15.51 -6.08 -2.21
C ALA A 63 -14.95 -7.46 -2.61
N MET A 64 -13.63 -7.57 -2.80
CA MET A 64 -12.96 -8.84 -3.11
C MET A 64 -13.14 -9.88 -2.00
N LEU A 65 -12.99 -9.49 -0.73
CA LEU A 65 -13.21 -10.37 0.40
C LEU A 65 -14.68 -10.82 0.49
N ALA A 66 -15.63 -9.93 0.24
CA ALA A 66 -17.05 -10.27 0.20
C ALA A 66 -17.35 -11.32 -0.89
N THR A 67 -16.75 -11.16 -2.07
CA THR A 67 -16.86 -12.12 -3.16
C THR A 67 -16.21 -13.46 -2.83
N LEU A 68 -14.98 -13.45 -2.30
CA LEU A 68 -14.28 -14.66 -1.86
C LEU A 68 -15.06 -15.44 -0.81
N ASN A 69 -15.67 -14.75 0.15
CA ASN A 69 -16.46 -15.39 1.18
C ASN A 69 -17.73 -16.06 0.63
N ARG A 70 -18.32 -15.52 -0.44
CA ARG A 70 -19.50 -16.10 -1.13
C ARG A 70 -19.16 -17.25 -2.09
N SER A 71 -17.91 -17.37 -2.54
CA SER A 71 -17.48 -18.46 -3.41
C SER A 71 -17.71 -19.83 -2.76
N GLU A 72 -18.45 -20.74 -3.38
CA GLU A 72 -18.63 -22.12 -2.87
C GLU A 72 -17.52 -23.07 -3.37
N ILE A 73 -16.68 -22.58 -4.28
CA ILE A 73 -15.67 -23.36 -4.99
C ILE A 73 -14.48 -23.72 -4.08
N SER A 74 -14.12 -22.80 -3.18
CA SER A 74 -12.95 -22.94 -2.33
C SER A 74 -13.29 -23.28 -0.88
N THR A 75 -12.43 -24.10 -0.27
CA THR A 75 -12.53 -24.43 1.15
C THR A 75 -12.27 -23.19 2.02
N ILE A 76 -12.64 -23.26 3.30
CA ILE A 76 -12.40 -22.15 4.24
C ILE A 76 -10.91 -21.85 4.38
N GLU A 77 -10.06 -22.88 4.41
CA GLU A 77 -8.60 -22.72 4.53
C GLU A 77 -8.01 -22.11 3.25
N GLU A 78 -8.45 -22.55 2.06
CA GLU A 78 -8.03 -21.94 0.79
C GLU A 78 -8.40 -20.45 0.71
N LYS A 79 -9.60 -20.07 1.18
CA LYS A 79 -10.02 -18.66 1.21
C LYS A 79 -9.15 -17.83 2.17
N LYS A 80 -8.87 -18.38 3.35
CA LYS A 80 -7.99 -17.74 4.34
C LYS A 80 -6.61 -17.50 3.76
N ASP A 81 -6.01 -18.51 3.14
CA ASP A 81 -4.66 -18.42 2.58
C ASP A 81 -4.60 -17.47 1.39
N ALA A 82 -5.60 -17.53 0.51
CA ALA A 82 -5.72 -16.61 -0.61
C ALA A 82 -5.83 -15.15 -0.15
N PHE A 83 -6.68 -14.87 0.83
CA PHE A 83 -6.86 -13.52 1.36
C PHE A 83 -5.60 -13.00 2.08
N ASN A 84 -5.02 -13.81 2.98
CA ASN A 84 -3.82 -13.39 3.71
C ASN A 84 -2.65 -13.18 2.76
N SER A 85 -2.43 -14.10 1.80
CA SER A 85 -1.38 -13.96 0.79
C SER A 85 -1.58 -12.74 -0.08
N PHE A 86 -2.83 -12.43 -0.45
CA PHE A 86 -3.17 -11.23 -1.19
C PHE A 86 -2.82 -9.95 -0.42
N VAL A 87 -3.26 -9.85 0.85
CA VAL A 87 -2.99 -8.67 1.68
C VAL A 87 -1.50 -8.50 1.89
N ILE A 88 -0.79 -9.56 2.27
CA ILE A 88 0.67 -9.52 2.48
C ILE A 88 1.38 -9.08 1.21
N SER A 89 1.07 -9.68 0.06
CA SER A 89 1.72 -9.34 -1.21
C SER A 89 1.43 -7.89 -1.61
N SER A 90 0.20 -7.41 -1.42
CA SER A 90 -0.18 -6.04 -1.71
C SER A 90 0.57 -5.06 -0.81
N VAL A 91 0.57 -5.28 0.51
CA VAL A 91 1.28 -4.43 1.48
C VAL A 91 2.78 -4.40 1.21
N SER A 92 3.39 -5.56 0.95
CA SER A 92 4.83 -5.65 0.68
C SER A 92 5.26 -4.88 -0.58
N SER A 93 4.37 -4.69 -1.56
CA SER A 93 4.69 -3.97 -2.79
C SER A 93 4.84 -2.46 -2.63
N PHE A 94 4.36 -1.88 -1.53
CA PHE A 94 4.55 -0.46 -1.23
C PHE A 94 6.01 -0.12 -0.90
N PHE A 95 6.66 -0.97 -0.08
CA PHE A 95 7.96 -0.66 0.50
C PHE A 95 9.09 -0.43 -0.52
N PRO A 96 9.21 -1.21 -1.61
CA PRO A 96 10.22 -0.92 -2.64
C PRO A 96 10.06 0.47 -3.25
N GLY A 97 8.83 0.87 -3.61
CA GLY A 97 8.57 2.21 -4.12
C GLY A 97 8.84 3.28 -3.06
N TRP A 98 8.45 3.04 -1.81
CA TRP A 98 8.73 3.97 -0.71
C TRP A 98 10.24 4.19 -0.48
N ILE A 99 11.05 3.13 -0.53
CA ILE A 99 12.50 3.23 -0.41
C ILE A 99 13.10 4.04 -1.57
N VAL A 100 12.63 3.79 -2.79
CA VAL A 100 13.06 4.55 -3.98
C VAL A 100 12.70 6.03 -3.81
N HIS A 101 11.46 6.34 -3.42
CA HIS A 101 11.02 7.71 -3.14
C HIS A 101 11.95 8.41 -2.14
N LEU A 102 12.16 7.80 -0.97
CA LEU A 102 13.02 8.36 0.08
C LEU A 102 14.45 8.61 -0.42
N TYR A 103 15.01 7.67 -1.17
CA TYR A 103 16.36 7.80 -1.75
C TYR A 103 16.47 9.03 -2.66
N PHE A 104 15.52 9.19 -3.58
CA PHE A 104 15.52 10.33 -4.51
C PHE A 104 15.29 11.66 -3.81
N VAL A 105 14.39 11.71 -2.81
CA VAL A 105 14.16 12.95 -2.05
C VAL A 105 15.42 13.33 -1.27
N VAL A 106 16.03 12.40 -0.53
CA VAL A 106 17.27 12.65 0.23
C VAL A 106 18.38 13.17 -0.69
N GLN A 107 18.60 12.51 -1.83
CA GLN A 107 19.59 12.95 -2.82
C GLN A 107 19.29 14.35 -3.37
N THR A 108 18.02 14.69 -3.61
CA THR A 108 17.62 16.02 -4.08
C THR A 108 17.94 17.10 -3.04
N VAL A 109 17.64 16.81 -1.76
CA VAL A 109 17.92 17.72 -0.63
C VAL A 109 19.43 17.97 -0.49
N GLU A 110 20.23 16.89 -0.47
CA GLU A 110 21.68 16.96 -0.27
C GLU A 110 22.38 17.73 -1.39
N ASN A 111 21.91 17.56 -2.63
CA ASN A 111 22.45 18.25 -3.80
C ASN A 111 21.96 19.70 -3.95
N ARG A 112 21.13 20.20 -3.02
CA ARG A 112 20.47 21.52 -3.08
C ARG A 112 19.74 21.76 -4.41
N ALA A 113 19.25 20.70 -5.03
CA ALA A 113 18.47 20.78 -6.25
C ALA A 113 17.08 21.35 -5.94
N SER A 114 16.42 21.91 -6.95
CA SER A 114 15.07 22.44 -6.79
C SER A 114 14.09 21.31 -6.49
N PHE A 115 13.40 21.35 -5.35
CA PHE A 115 12.33 20.39 -5.03
C PHE A 115 11.21 20.39 -6.07
N MET A 116 10.99 21.53 -6.73
CA MET A 116 10.02 21.66 -7.81
C MET A 116 10.33 20.70 -8.96
N GLU A 117 11.60 20.42 -9.24
CA GLU A 117 12.00 19.45 -10.28
C GLU A 117 11.65 18.01 -9.90
N LEU A 118 11.74 17.66 -8.62
CA LEU A 118 11.34 16.34 -8.13
C LEU A 118 9.82 16.18 -8.12
N GLU A 119 9.08 17.23 -7.74
CA GLU A 119 7.61 17.26 -7.81
C GLU A 119 7.10 17.19 -9.26
N ASP A 120 7.82 17.81 -10.21
CA ASP A 120 7.53 17.73 -11.63
C ASP A 120 7.78 16.32 -12.20
N GLN A 121 8.66 15.55 -11.57
CA GLN A 121 8.87 14.12 -11.84
C GLN A 121 7.83 13.25 -11.11
N PHE A 122 6.56 13.44 -11.46
CA PHE A 122 5.39 12.78 -10.88
C PHE A 122 5.58 11.28 -10.59
N TRP A 123 6.20 10.55 -11.52
CA TRP A 123 6.41 9.10 -11.40
C TRP A 123 7.35 8.71 -10.26
N ILE A 124 8.39 9.49 -10.00
CA ILE A 124 9.33 9.27 -8.90
C ILE A 124 8.68 9.70 -7.59
N TYR A 125 8.02 10.87 -7.61
CA TYR A 125 7.36 11.44 -6.45
C TYR A 125 6.22 10.58 -5.90
N HIS A 126 5.49 9.87 -6.78
CA HIS A 126 4.40 8.95 -6.40
C HIS A 126 4.77 7.47 -6.62
N CYS A 127 6.06 7.12 -6.68
CA CYS A 127 6.46 5.75 -7.04
C CYS A 127 5.93 4.70 -6.04
N ALA A 128 5.85 5.03 -4.74
CA ALA A 128 5.28 4.15 -3.73
C ALA A 128 3.79 3.83 -3.98
N ASP A 129 3.02 4.81 -4.44
CA ASP A 129 1.62 4.62 -4.81
C ASP A 129 1.49 3.70 -6.02
N LEU A 130 2.33 3.94 -7.03
CA LEU A 130 2.34 3.16 -8.26
C LEU A 130 2.73 1.70 -8.00
N THR A 131 3.77 1.47 -7.20
CA THR A 131 4.16 0.09 -6.84
C THR A 131 3.10 -0.58 -6.01
N PHE A 132 2.42 0.15 -5.12
CA PHE A 132 1.31 -0.39 -4.33
C PHE A 132 0.11 -0.78 -5.19
N VAL A 133 -0.31 0.08 -6.13
CA VAL A 133 -1.41 -0.22 -7.07
C VAL A 133 -1.04 -1.41 -7.97
N ALA A 134 0.18 -1.44 -8.51
CA ALA A 134 0.64 -2.54 -9.36
C ALA A 134 0.70 -3.87 -8.59
N GLY A 135 1.27 -3.86 -7.38
CA GLY A 135 1.34 -5.05 -6.54
C GLY A 135 -0.02 -5.52 -6.05
N PHE A 136 -0.94 -4.60 -5.75
CA PHE A 136 -2.33 -4.91 -5.45
C PHE A 136 -3.03 -5.62 -6.61
N ALA A 137 -2.93 -5.07 -7.82
CA ALA A 137 -3.53 -5.66 -9.00
C ALA A 137 -2.94 -7.05 -9.30
N PHE A 138 -1.62 -7.18 -9.22
CA PHE A 138 -0.91 -8.44 -9.41
C PHE A 138 -1.31 -9.48 -8.36
N ALA A 139 -1.35 -9.11 -7.08
CA ALA A 139 -1.77 -10.00 -6.00
C ALA A 139 -3.24 -10.42 -6.16
N GLY A 140 -4.12 -9.49 -6.57
CA GLY A 140 -5.52 -9.80 -6.84
C GLY A 140 -5.68 -10.84 -7.93
N PHE A 141 -4.92 -10.70 -9.02
CA PHE A 141 -4.97 -11.64 -10.14
C PHE A 141 -4.34 -13.00 -9.81
N MET A 142 -3.21 -13.01 -9.10
CA MET A 142 -2.44 -14.25 -8.84
C MET A 142 -2.93 -15.03 -7.62
N LYS A 143 -3.53 -14.38 -6.63
CA LYS A 143 -3.89 -15.01 -5.33
C LYS A 143 -5.39 -15.10 -5.12
N LEU A 144 -6.14 -14.03 -5.37
CA LEU A 144 -7.58 -13.99 -5.10
C LEU A 144 -8.42 -14.59 -6.25
N ARG A 145 -8.13 -14.21 -7.50
CA ARG A 145 -8.89 -14.69 -8.66
C ARG A 145 -8.99 -16.22 -8.72
N PRO A 146 -7.92 -17.01 -8.51
CA PRO A 146 -8.02 -18.48 -8.54
C PRO A 146 -8.92 -19.06 -7.45
N ALA A 147 -9.03 -18.41 -6.29
CA ALA A 147 -9.90 -18.87 -5.19
C ALA A 147 -11.38 -18.45 -5.39
N ILE A 148 -11.65 -17.50 -6.29
CA ILE A 148 -13.00 -17.03 -6.61
C ILE A 148 -13.55 -17.74 -7.86
N HIS A 149 -12.71 -17.98 -8.86
CA HIS A 149 -13.13 -18.34 -10.22
C HIS A 149 -12.39 -19.58 -10.77
N LYS A 150 -12.08 -20.61 -9.95
CA LYS A 150 -11.42 -21.83 -10.48
C LYS A 150 -12.01 -22.28 -11.81
#